data_AF-F2VQZ4-F1
#
_entry.id   AF-F2VQZ4-F1
#
_cell.length_a   1.000
_cell.length_b   1.000
_cell.length_c   1.000
_cell.angle_alpha   90.00
_cell.angle_beta   90.00
_cell.angle_gamma   90.00
#
_symmetry.space_group_name_H-M   'P 1'
#
loop_
_entity.id
_entity.type
_entity.pdbx_description
1 polymer ?
#
loop_
_entity_poly.entity_id
_entity_poly.type
_entity_poly.pdbx_seq_one_letter_code
_entity_poly.pdbx_strand_id
1 'polypeptide(L)'
;MGYGNIMNVETTGASWQTAQQDKLGYSGVRASHTMANTDSGRMERFRSKINSVGAKYGIDPALIAAIISRESRAGNVLNNGWGDYDSNRGAYNAWGLMQVDVNPNGGGKTARGAWD
;
A
#
# COMPACT_ATOMS: atom_id res chain seq x y z
N MET A 1 20.14 -12.06 -8.28
CA MET A 1 20.35 -10.60 -8.23
C MET A 1 19.03 -9.96 -7.84
N GLY A 2 18.97 -9.17 -6.77
CA GLY A 2 17.77 -8.43 -6.37
C GLY A 2 17.70 -7.06 -7.04
N TYR A 3 16.55 -6.39 -6.96
CA TYR A 3 16.31 -5.08 -7.60
C TYR A 3 16.98 -3.88 -6.90
N GLY A 4 17.62 -4.11 -5.75
CA GLY A 4 18.24 -3.08 -4.91
C GLY A 4 18.04 -3.37 -3.43
N ASN A 5 18.71 -2.61 -2.57
CA ASN A 5 18.50 -2.65 -1.12
C ASN A 5 17.74 -1.38 -0.71
N ILE A 6 16.52 -1.54 -0.19
CA ILE A 6 15.66 -0.42 0.20
C ILE A 6 16.29 0.44 1.31
N MET A 7 17.16 -0.15 2.15
CA MET A 7 17.83 0.56 3.23
C MET A 7 18.87 1.59 2.74
N ASN A 8 19.27 1.51 1.47
CA ASN A 8 20.24 2.44 0.87
C ASN A 8 19.55 3.58 0.10
N VAL A 9 18.22 3.61 0.04
CA VAL A 9 17.47 4.62 -0.69
C VAL A 9 17.22 5.82 0.23
N GLU A 10 17.72 6.99 -0.17
CA GLU A 10 17.44 8.23 0.53
C GLU A 10 15.96 8.63 0.39
N THR A 11 15.37 9.14 1.46
CA THR A 11 13.97 9.54 1.48
C THR A 11 13.72 10.72 2.41
N THR A 12 12.87 11.63 1.98
CA THR A 12 12.36 12.72 2.82
C THR A 12 11.11 12.31 3.60
N GLY A 13 10.54 11.12 3.34
CA GLY A 13 9.33 10.62 3.99
C GLY A 13 8.05 11.34 3.56
N ALA A 14 7.03 11.30 4.42
CA ALA A 14 5.69 11.77 4.10
C ALA A 14 5.62 13.31 4.02
N SER A 15 4.87 13.83 3.05
CA SER A 15 4.51 15.25 3.02
C SER A 15 3.56 15.59 4.17
N TRP A 16 3.37 16.89 4.42
CA TRP A 16 2.37 17.36 5.39
C TRP A 16 0.97 16.84 5.06
N GLN A 17 0.58 16.91 3.78
CA GLN A 17 -0.73 16.44 3.31
C GLN A 17 -0.96 14.96 3.58
N THR A 18 0.07 14.12 3.36
CA THR A 18 -0.02 12.68 3.65
C THR A 18 -0.04 12.42 5.15
N ALA A 19 0.81 13.09 5.94
CA ALA A 19 0.87 12.92 7.38
C ALA A 19 -0.44 13.31 8.09
N GLN A 20 -1.15 14.31 7.57
CA GLN A 20 -2.44 14.75 8.09
C GLN A 20 -3.56 13.72 7.93
N GLN A 21 -3.41 12.71 7.06
CA GLN A 21 -4.36 11.59 6.98
C GLN A 21 -4.41 10.80 8.31
N ASP A 22 -3.29 10.75 9.03
CA ASP A 22 -3.19 10.20 10.39
C ASP A 22 -3.25 11.29 11.48
N LYS A 23 -3.65 12.51 11.12
CA LYS A 23 -3.76 13.69 12.00
C LYS A 23 -2.44 14.03 12.71
N LEU A 24 -1.30 13.73 12.09
CA LEU A 24 0.02 13.99 12.67
C LEU A 24 0.40 15.46 12.54
N GLY A 25 0.82 16.08 13.64
CA GLY A 25 1.32 17.46 13.67
C GLY A 25 2.73 17.67 13.11
N TYR A 26 3.27 16.70 12.37
CA TYR A 26 4.61 16.72 11.79
C TYR A 26 4.65 15.93 10.48
N SER A 27 5.63 16.23 9.63
CA SER A 27 5.88 15.55 8.36
C SER A 27 7.25 14.85 8.37
N GLY A 28 7.64 14.32 7.22
CA GLY A 28 8.95 13.73 6.97
C GLY A 28 9.03 12.24 7.30
N VAL A 29 10.26 11.72 7.42
CA VAL A 29 10.54 10.31 7.72
C VAL A 29 9.86 9.85 9.00
N ARG A 30 9.83 10.69 10.04
CA ARG A 30 9.16 10.38 11.30
C ARG A 30 7.67 10.12 11.10
N ALA A 31 6.99 10.93 10.27
CA ALA A 31 5.58 10.73 9.97
C ALA A 31 5.35 9.40 9.23
N SER A 32 6.18 9.08 8.23
CA SER A 32 6.12 7.78 7.55
C SER A 32 6.28 6.60 8.51
N HIS A 33 7.23 6.66 9.44
CA HIS A 33 7.41 5.60 10.45
C HIS A 33 6.19 5.46 11.36
N THR A 34 5.59 6.58 11.81
CA THR A 34 4.38 6.54 12.63
C THR A 34 3.21 5.92 11.88
N MET A 35 2.98 6.33 10.62
CA MET A 35 1.90 5.77 9.79
C MET A 35 2.10 4.27 9.53
N ALA A 36 3.32 3.84 9.22
CA ALA A 36 3.65 2.43 9.06
C ALA A 36 3.46 1.63 10.35
N ASN A 37 3.81 2.20 11.51
CA ASN A 37 3.58 1.57 12.81
C ASN A 37 2.09 1.44 13.12
N THR A 38 1.26 2.44 12.79
CA THR A 38 -0.21 2.37 12.92
C THR A 38 -0.79 1.18 12.13
N ASP A 39 -0.20 0.87 10.98
CA ASP A 39 -0.65 -0.23 10.10
C ASP A 39 -0.07 -1.60 10.49
N SER A 40 1.00 -1.64 11.27
CA SER A 40 1.79 -2.85 11.57
C SER A 40 0.95 -4.02 12.13
N GLY A 41 0.04 -3.75 13.08
CA GLY A 41 -0.81 -4.79 13.67
C GLY A 41 -1.79 -5.41 12.67
N ARG A 42 -2.27 -4.65 11.68
CA ARG A 42 -3.08 -5.19 10.57
C ARG A 42 -2.22 -5.91 9.55
N MET A 43 -1.04 -5.37 9.26
CA MET A 43 -0.08 -5.92 8.30
C MET A 43 0.36 -7.34 8.65
N GLU A 44 0.45 -7.67 9.95
CA GLU A 44 0.91 -8.99 10.40
C GLU A 44 0.05 -10.14 9.83
N ARG A 45 -1.23 -9.89 9.57
CA ARG A 45 -2.15 -10.87 8.93
C ARG A 45 -1.66 -11.34 7.56
N PHE A 46 -0.90 -10.51 6.87
CA PHE A 46 -0.43 -10.75 5.50
C PHE A 46 1.06 -11.12 5.44
N ARG A 47 1.77 -11.13 6.56
CA ARG A 47 3.23 -11.29 6.61
C ARG A 47 3.73 -12.55 5.88
N SER A 48 3.06 -13.69 6.07
CA SER A 48 3.44 -14.93 5.39
C SER A 48 3.29 -14.83 3.86
N LYS A 49 2.18 -14.25 3.38
CA LYS A 49 1.96 -14.00 1.95
C LYS A 49 2.99 -13.02 1.37
N ILE A 50 3.24 -11.91 2.07
CA ILE A 50 4.21 -10.89 1.68
C ILE A 50 5.62 -11.49 1.57
N ASN A 51 6.04 -12.27 2.56
CA ASN A 51 7.34 -12.94 2.54
C ASN A 51 7.46 -13.95 1.38
N SER A 52 6.42 -14.75 1.17
CA SER A 52 6.38 -15.75 0.08
C SER A 52 6.50 -15.09 -1.30
N VAL A 53 5.74 -14.01 -1.54
CA VAL A 53 5.78 -13.25 -2.79
C VAL A 53 7.13 -12.53 -2.95
N GLY A 54 7.64 -11.91 -1.89
CA GLY A 54 8.95 -11.26 -1.90
C GLY A 54 10.08 -12.21 -2.26
N ALA A 55 10.12 -13.39 -1.63
CA ALA A 55 11.08 -14.44 -1.97
C ALA A 55 10.93 -14.93 -3.42
N LYS A 56 9.70 -15.16 -3.88
CA LYS A 56 9.42 -15.63 -5.24
C LYS A 56 9.91 -14.67 -6.33
N TYR A 57 9.74 -13.36 -6.12
CA TYR A 57 10.06 -12.35 -7.13
C TYR A 57 11.39 -11.62 -6.86
N GLY A 58 12.09 -11.93 -5.77
CA GLY A 58 13.34 -11.23 -5.42
C GLY A 58 13.13 -9.78 -4.99
N ILE A 59 11.98 -9.50 -4.36
CA ILE A 59 11.59 -8.17 -3.86
C ILE A 59 11.63 -8.19 -2.34
N ASP A 60 12.18 -7.15 -1.73
CA ASP A 60 12.20 -7.02 -0.27
C ASP A 60 10.76 -7.02 0.29
N PRO A 61 10.41 -7.94 1.21
CA PRO A 61 9.10 -7.97 1.84
C PRO A 61 8.70 -6.64 2.51
N ALA A 62 9.66 -5.89 3.06
CA ALA A 62 9.41 -4.59 3.66
C ALA A 62 8.93 -3.56 2.63
N LEU A 63 9.42 -3.63 1.39
CA LEU A 63 8.95 -2.76 0.30
C LEU A 63 7.51 -3.07 -0.09
N ILE A 64 7.16 -4.36 -0.19
CA ILE A 64 5.78 -4.79 -0.46
C ILE A 64 4.84 -4.32 0.66
N ALA A 65 5.22 -4.52 1.92
CA ALA A 65 4.46 -4.06 3.08
C ALA A 65 4.29 -2.53 3.10
N ALA A 66 5.34 -1.77 2.74
CA ALA A 66 5.26 -0.32 2.66
C ALA A 66 4.26 0.16 1.60
N ILE A 67 4.23 -0.50 0.42
CA ILE A 67 3.22 -0.22 -0.62
C ILE A 67 1.82 -0.53 -0.10
N ILE A 68 1.60 -1.69 0.53
CA ILE A 68 0.30 -2.05 1.10
C ILE A 68 -0.16 -1.03 2.16
N SER A 69 0.75 -0.58 3.03
CA SER A 69 0.46 0.44 4.04
C SER A 69 0.03 1.74 3.38
N ARG A 70 0.74 2.19 2.34
CA ARG A 70 0.39 3.41 1.62
C ARG A 70 -0.94 3.30 0.87
N GLU A 71 -1.17 2.21 0.16
CA GLU A 71 -2.29 2.05 -0.76
C GLU A 71 -3.62 1.79 -0.04
N SER A 72 -3.59 0.98 1.03
CA SER A 72 -4.83 0.49 1.64
C SER A 72 -4.85 0.55 3.17
N ARG A 73 -3.80 1.09 3.81
CA ARG A 73 -3.64 1.06 5.27
C ARG A 73 -3.75 -0.38 5.82
N ALA A 74 -3.14 -1.32 5.09
CA ALA A 74 -3.29 -2.76 5.28
C ALA A 74 -4.76 -3.24 5.23
N GLY A 75 -5.49 -2.79 4.20
CA GLY A 75 -6.89 -3.13 3.96
C GLY A 75 -7.93 -2.32 4.75
N ASN A 76 -7.52 -1.46 5.68
CA ASN A 76 -8.44 -0.77 6.61
C ASN A 76 -9.38 0.24 5.95
N VAL A 77 -8.99 0.77 4.78
CA VAL A 77 -9.81 1.75 4.04
C VAL A 77 -10.55 1.14 2.85
N LEU A 78 -10.47 -0.19 2.68
CA LEU A 78 -11.10 -0.88 1.55
C LEU A 78 -12.54 -1.30 1.87
N ASN A 79 -13.37 -1.34 0.83
CA ASN A 79 -14.69 -1.95 0.87
C ASN A 79 -14.67 -3.29 0.12
N ASN A 80 -14.57 -4.41 0.87
CA ASN A 80 -14.48 -5.76 0.30
C ASN A 80 -13.39 -5.89 -0.78
N GLY A 81 -12.23 -5.28 -0.55
CA GLY A 81 -11.10 -5.27 -1.47
C GLY A 81 -11.09 -4.16 -2.50
N TRP A 82 -12.20 -3.44 -2.65
CA TRP A 82 -12.32 -2.31 -3.56
C TRP A 82 -11.93 -1.00 -2.89
N GLY A 83 -11.21 -0.15 -3.61
CA GLY A 83 -10.94 1.24 -3.22
C GLY A 83 -11.04 2.18 -4.42
N ASP A 84 -10.84 3.46 -4.15
CA ASP A 84 -10.98 4.56 -5.12
C ASP A 84 -12.35 4.54 -5.83
N TYR A 85 -13.43 4.82 -5.07
CA TYR A 85 -14.77 4.95 -5.64
C TYR A 85 -14.89 6.25 -6.43
N ASP A 86 -15.20 6.13 -7.72
CA ASP A 86 -15.47 7.27 -8.59
C ASP A 86 -16.98 7.45 -8.76
N SER A 87 -17.50 8.52 -8.14
CA SER A 87 -18.93 8.88 -8.20
C SER A 87 -19.42 9.21 -9.61
N ASN A 88 -18.57 9.71 -10.51
CA ASN A 88 -18.96 10.02 -11.88
C ASN A 88 -19.15 8.73 -12.69
N ARG A 89 -18.36 7.71 -12.39
CA ARG A 89 -18.47 6.38 -13.01
C ARG A 89 -19.44 5.45 -12.29
N GLY A 90 -19.75 5.72 -11.02
CA GLY A 90 -20.53 4.83 -10.17
C GLY A 90 -19.81 3.50 -9.88
N ALA A 91 -18.48 3.47 -9.93
CA ALA A 91 -17.69 2.24 -9.83
C ALA A 91 -16.38 2.47 -9.05
N TYR A 92 -15.84 1.39 -8.49
CA TYR A 92 -14.50 1.38 -7.90
C TYR A 92 -13.42 1.21 -8.96
N ASN A 93 -12.28 1.85 -8.75
CA ASN A 93 -11.17 1.86 -9.70
C ASN A 93 -9.99 0.98 -9.29
N ALA A 94 -9.90 0.58 -8.02
CA ALA A 94 -8.73 -0.14 -7.52
C ALA A 94 -9.10 -1.41 -6.77
N TRP A 95 -8.30 -2.46 -6.96
CA TRP A 95 -8.51 -3.79 -6.39
C TRP A 95 -7.34 -4.27 -5.53
N GLY A 96 -7.65 -4.79 -4.35
CA GLY A 96 -6.72 -5.53 -3.48
C GLY A 96 -5.84 -4.65 -2.58
N LEU A 97 -5.04 -5.30 -1.73
CA LEU A 97 -4.16 -4.64 -0.74
C LEU A 97 -3.18 -3.61 -1.35
N MET A 98 -2.76 -3.83 -2.60
CA MET A 98 -1.84 -2.95 -3.34
C MET A 98 -2.56 -2.08 -4.39
N GLN A 99 -3.90 -2.02 -4.36
CA GLN A 99 -4.73 -1.13 -5.17
C GLN A 99 -4.40 -1.15 -6.68
N VAL A 100 -4.48 -2.34 -7.28
CA VAL A 100 -4.30 -2.52 -8.72
C VAL A 100 -5.40 -1.75 -9.47
N ASP A 101 -5.00 -0.81 -10.33
CA ASP A 101 -5.93 0.02 -11.11
C ASP A 101 -6.64 -0.79 -12.21
N VAL A 102 -7.96 -0.95 -12.05
CA VAL A 102 -8.87 -1.64 -12.96
C VAL A 102 -9.71 -0.67 -13.81
N ASN A 103 -9.54 0.63 -13.64
CA ASN A 103 -10.27 1.62 -14.43
C ASN A 103 -9.91 1.43 -15.92
N PRO A 104 -10.88 1.18 -16.82
CA PRO A 104 -10.62 0.98 -18.24
C PRO A 104 -10.07 2.24 -18.94
N ASN A 105 -10.30 3.42 -18.37
CA ASN A 105 -9.73 4.69 -18.83
C ASN A 105 -8.40 5.02 -18.11
N GLY A 106 -7.97 4.16 -17.19
CA GLY A 106 -6.70 4.26 -16.45
C GLY A 106 -5.82 3.04 -16.74
N GLY A 107 -5.46 2.28 -15.70
CA GLY A 107 -4.58 1.11 -15.78
C GLY A 107 -5.17 -0.11 -16.49
N GLY A 108 -6.50 -0.20 -16.59
CA GLY A 108 -7.23 -1.21 -17.36
C GLY A 108 -6.93 -2.65 -16.98
N LYS A 109 -6.48 -2.91 -15.75
CA LYS A 109 -6.12 -4.26 -15.32
C LYS A 109 -7.36 -5.07 -14.94
N THR A 110 -7.26 -6.39 -15.05
CA THR A 110 -8.27 -7.31 -14.52
C THR A 110 -8.01 -7.55 -13.04
N ALA A 111 -9.02 -7.35 -12.19
CA ALA A 111 -8.99 -7.82 -10.80
C ALA A 111 -8.79 -9.34 -10.75
N ARG A 112 -7.85 -9.82 -9.93
CA ARG A 112 -7.52 -11.24 -9.80
C ARG A 112 -7.30 -11.62 -8.34
N GLY A 113 -7.65 -12.87 -8.01
CA GLY A 113 -7.46 -13.44 -6.68
C GLY A 113 -8.40 -12.88 -5.61
N ALA A 114 -8.20 -13.31 -4.37
CA ALA A 114 -8.75 -12.61 -3.22
C ALA A 114 -8.07 -11.23 -3.10
N TRP A 115 -8.69 -10.31 -2.36
CA TRP A 115 -8.15 -8.95 -2.22
C TRP A 115 -6.92 -8.88 -1.30
N ASP A 116 -6.64 -9.96 -0.56
CA ASP A 116 -5.68 -10.06 0.54
C ASP A 116 -4.49 -11.01 0.29
#